data_AF-A0A3N5Q9R5-F1
#
_entry.id   AF-A0A3N5Q9R5-F1
#
_cell.length_a   1.000
_cell.length_b   1.000
_cell.length_c   1.000
_cell.angle_alpha   90.00
_cell.angle_beta   90.00
_cell.angle_gamma   90.00
#
_symmetry.space_group_name_H-M   'P 1'
#
loop_
_entity.id
_entity.type
_entity.pdbx_description
1 polymer ?
#
loop_
_entity_poly.entity_id
_entity_poly.type
_entity_poly.pdbx_seq_one_letter_code
_entity_poly.pdbx_strand_id
1 'polypeptide(L)' 'GRSTKRAKEIAARTVNKERREEGRTPNKTTQGTGNPANSLESRSKNELYNQAKKLNIEGRSKMSKPDLIKAIRLKNKN' A
#
# COMPACT_ATOMS: atom_id res chain seq x y z
N GLY A 1 35.28 25.58 12.46
CA GLY A 1 33.92 25.78 13.01
C GLY A 1 32.97 24.72 12.46
N ARG A 2 32.63 23.71 13.27
CA ARG A 2 31.76 22.55 12.91
C ARG A 2 30.30 22.75 13.36
N SER A 3 29.88 23.99 13.63
CA SER A 3 28.60 24.33 14.26
C SER A 3 27.47 24.64 13.27
N THR A 4 27.77 25.16 12.07
CA THR A 4 26.74 25.57 11.09
C THR A 4 26.04 24.39 10.40
N LYS A 5 26.77 23.30 10.10
CA LYS A 5 26.18 22.07 9.53
C LYS A 5 25.20 21.40 10.51
N ARG A 6 25.55 21.35 11.80
CA ARG A 6 24.70 20.72 12.84
C ARG A 6 23.41 21.51 13.06
N ALA A 7 23.48 22.84 13.04
CA ALA A 7 22.29 23.70 13.13
C ALA A 7 21.33 23.51 11.93
N LYS A 8 21.87 23.41 10.71
CA LYS A 8 21.07 23.18 9.49
C LYS A 8 20.37 21.81 9.50
N GLU A 9 21.04 20.78 10.01
CA GLU A 9 20.48 19.44 10.14
C GLU A 9 19.36 19.36 11.19
N ILE A 10 19.53 20.06 12.32
CA ILE A 10 18.50 20.14 13.36
C ILE A 10 17.25 20.85 12.83
N ALA A 11 17.41 21.97 12.11
CA ALA A 11 16.29 22.71 11.51
C ALA A 11 15.51 21.89 10.46
N ALA A 12 16.20 21.08 9.64
CA ALA A 12 15.54 20.22 8.66
C ALA A 12 14.70 19.11 9.31
N ARG A 13 15.12 18.60 10.47
CA ARG A 13 14.40 17.55 11.20
C ARG A 13 13.12 18.09 11.87
N THR A 14 13.15 19.30 12.42
CA THR A 14 11.96 19.92 13.03
C THR A 14 10.88 20.22 12.00
N VAL A 15 11.24 20.83 10.86
CA VAL A 15 10.28 21.15 9.79
C VAL A 15 9.59 19.89 9.24
N ASN A 16 10.32 18.78 9.10
CA ASN A 16 9.73 17.51 8.68
C ASN A 16 8.84 16.88 9.76
N LYS A 17 9.14 17.10 11.04
CA LYS A 17 8.34 16.57 12.15
C LYS A 17 6.98 17.25 12.23
N GLU A 18 6.94 18.57 12.04
CA GLU A 18 5.73 19.40 12.11
C GLU A 18 4.75 19.08 10.97
N ARG A 19 5.25 18.87 9.74
CA ARG A 19 4.43 18.45 8.58
C ARG A 19 3.71 17.12 8.76
N ARG A 20 4.29 16.19 9.54
CA ARG A 20 3.73 14.85 9.80
C ARG A 20 2.62 14.90 10.86
N GLU A 21 2.65 15.86 11.78
CA GLU A 21 1.65 16.03 12.84
C GLU A 21 0.38 16.72 12.32
N GLU A 22 0.48 17.59 11.31
CA GLU A 22 -0.66 18.30 10.71
C GLU A 22 -1.60 17.43 9.83
N GLY A 23 -1.39 16.11 9.75
CA GLY A 23 -2.26 15.22 8.95
C GLY A 23 -2.22 15.48 7.43
N ARG A 24 -1.30 16.31 6.93
CA ARG A 24 -1.15 16.67 5.51
C ARG A 24 -0.38 15.66 4.67
N THR A 25 0.27 14.69 5.29
CA THR A 25 0.58 13.44 4.57
C THR A 25 -0.69 12.62 4.55
N PRO A 26 -1.39 12.51 3.40
CA PRO A 26 -2.44 11.50 3.30
C PRO A 26 -1.80 10.21 3.76
N ASN A 27 -2.44 9.53 4.71
CA ASN A 27 -2.12 8.17 5.07
C ASN A 27 -2.24 7.40 3.76
N LYS A 28 -1.12 7.31 3.02
CA LYS A 28 -1.04 6.71 1.70
C LYS A 28 -1.12 5.24 2.03
N THR A 29 -2.33 4.80 2.37
CA THR A 29 -2.73 3.40 2.30
C THR A 29 -2.19 3.01 0.95
N THR A 30 -1.14 2.20 0.98
CA THR A 30 -0.56 1.70 -0.24
C THR A 30 -1.70 0.93 -0.87
N GLN A 31 -2.41 1.58 -1.80
CA GLN A 31 -3.45 1.01 -2.67
C GLN A 31 -2.78 0.01 -3.62
N GLY A 32 -1.89 -0.81 -3.07
CA GLY A 32 -1.16 -1.86 -3.73
C GLY A 32 -1.94 -3.15 -3.67
N THR A 33 -1.34 -4.18 -4.21
CA THR A 33 -1.86 -5.56 -4.21
C THR A 33 -1.68 -6.27 -2.85
N GLY A 34 -1.26 -5.53 -1.82
CA GLY A 34 -0.80 -6.05 -0.54
C GLY A 34 0.59 -6.66 -0.59
N ASN A 35 1.09 -7.07 0.58
CA ASN A 35 2.37 -7.77 0.69
C ASN A 35 2.28 -9.13 -0.04
N PRO A 36 3.13 -9.40 -1.06
CA PRO A 36 3.08 -10.65 -1.81
C PRO A 36 3.38 -11.89 -0.95
N ALA A 37 4.13 -11.75 0.14
CA ALA A 37 4.42 -12.84 1.07
C ALA A 37 3.20 -13.26 1.92
N ASN A 38 2.22 -12.37 2.07
CA ASN A 38 1.00 -12.68 2.83
C ASN A 38 0.04 -13.52 1.99
N SER A 39 -0.58 -14.51 2.65
CA SER A 39 -1.68 -15.30 2.09
C SER A 39 -2.80 -14.41 1.57
N LEU A 40 -3.47 -14.83 0.51
CA LEU A 40 -4.60 -14.09 -0.08
C LEU A 40 -5.75 -13.87 0.92
N GLU A 41 -5.93 -14.79 1.87
CA GLU A 41 -6.99 -14.72 2.89
C GLU A 41 -6.80 -13.55 3.86
N SER A 42 -5.54 -13.21 4.20
CA SER A 42 -5.22 -12.11 5.11
C SER A 42 -5.26 -10.76 4.43
N ARG A 43 -5.43 -10.71 3.11
CA ARG A 43 -5.56 -9.47 2.35
C ARG A 43 -6.96 -8.90 2.44
N SER A 44 -7.05 -7.58 2.37
CA SER A 44 -8.31 -6.87 2.24
C SER A 44 -8.96 -7.12 0.87
N LYS A 45 -10.28 -6.93 0.78
CA LYS A 45 -11.00 -7.03 -0.49
C LYS A 45 -10.42 -6.08 -1.55
N ASN A 46 -9.96 -4.90 -1.13
CA ASN A 46 -9.37 -3.91 -2.04
C ASN A 46 -8.01 -4.36 -2.58
N GLU A 47 -7.15 -4.95 -1.76
CA GLU A 47 -5.87 -5.52 -2.21
C GLU A 47 -6.08 -6.68 -3.18
N LEU A 48 -7.07 -7.55 -2.90
CA LEU A 48 -7.47 -8.64 -3.79
C LEU A 48 -8.05 -8.12 -5.10
N TYR A 49 -8.88 -7.09 -5.05
CA TYR A 49 -9.41 -6.42 -6.24
C TYR A 49 -8.28 -5.84 -7.10
N ASN A 50 -7.32 -5.15 -6.48
CA ASN A 50 -6.15 -4.59 -7.18
C ASN A 50 -5.29 -5.70 -7.79
N GLN A 51 -5.11 -6.82 -7.09
CA GLN A 51 -4.39 -7.97 -7.63
C GLN A 51 -5.13 -8.63 -8.78
N ALA A 52 -6.45 -8.82 -8.67
CA ALA A 52 -7.29 -9.32 -9.74
C ALA A 52 -7.26 -8.38 -10.97
N LYS A 53 -7.23 -7.06 -10.75
CA LYS A 53 -7.03 -6.07 -11.81
C LYS A 53 -5.66 -6.23 -12.48
N LYS A 54 -4.58 -6.41 -11.71
CA LYS A 54 -3.23 -6.64 -12.25
C LYS A 54 -3.15 -7.92 -13.09
N LEU A 55 -3.92 -8.94 -12.72
CA LEU A 55 -4.02 -10.22 -13.42
C LEU A 55 -5.06 -10.22 -14.56
N ASN A 56 -5.69 -9.07 -14.85
CA ASN A 56 -6.75 -8.92 -15.85
C ASN A 56 -7.90 -9.93 -15.71
N ILE A 57 -8.32 -10.21 -14.47
CA ILE A 57 -9.45 -11.10 -14.20
C ILE A 57 -10.75 -10.37 -14.53
N GLU A 58 -11.51 -10.87 -15.49
CA GLU A 58 -12.80 -10.30 -15.86
C GLU A 58 -13.84 -10.50 -14.75
N GLY A 59 -14.83 -9.61 -14.68
CA GLY A 59 -15.87 -9.68 -13.65
C GLY A 59 -15.40 -9.37 -12.22
N ARG A 60 -14.12 -9.01 -11.99
CA ARG A 60 -13.57 -8.76 -10.64
C ARG A 60 -14.34 -7.73 -9.80
N SER A 61 -15.05 -6.79 -10.44
CA SER A 61 -15.86 -5.78 -9.75
C SER A 61 -17.14 -6.35 -9.12
N LYS A 62 -17.64 -7.47 -9.64
CA LYS A 62 -18.82 -8.17 -9.12
C LYS A 62 -18.45 -9.24 -8.09
N MET A 63 -17.18 -9.61 -7.99
CA MET A 63 -16.69 -10.68 -7.12
C MET A 63 -16.67 -10.25 -5.64
N SER A 64 -17.08 -11.17 -4.78
CA SER A 64 -16.88 -11.03 -3.33
C SER A 64 -15.42 -11.33 -2.95
N LYS A 65 -15.04 -11.08 -1.69
CA LYS A 65 -13.68 -11.41 -1.20
C LYS A 65 -13.28 -12.86 -1.51
N PRO A 66 -14.07 -13.90 -1.17
CA PRO A 66 -13.70 -15.29 -1.47
C PRO A 66 -13.64 -15.59 -2.97
N ASP A 67 -14.48 -14.95 -3.79
CA ASP A 67 -14.46 -15.14 -5.25
C ASP A 67 -13.18 -14.57 -5.87
N LEU A 68 -12.76 -13.38 -5.44
CA LEU A 68 -11.50 -12.77 -5.88
C LEU A 68 -10.31 -13.68 -5.56
N ILE A 69 -10.28 -14.27 -4.37
CA ILE A 69 -9.23 -15.20 -3.95
C ILE A 69 -9.19 -16.43 -4.85
N LYS A 70 -10.35 -17.05 -5.09
CA LYS A 70 -10.45 -18.22 -5.98
C LYS A 70 -9.99 -17.89 -7.39
N ALA A 71 -10.44 -16.76 -7.94
CA ALA A 71 -10.07 -16.32 -9.28
C ALA A 71 -8.57 -16.04 -9.41
N ILE A 72 -7.97 -15.37 -8.41
CA ILE A 72 -6.51 -15.13 -8.36
C ILE A 72 -5.74 -16.45 -8.28
N ARG A 73 -6.19 -17.40 -7.44
CA ARG A 73 -5.57 -18.73 -7.35
C ARG A 73 -5.65 -19.48 -8.68
N LEU A 74 -6.80 -19.44 -9.35
CA LEU A 74 -6.99 -20.08 -10.65
C LEU A 74 -6.04 -19.46 -11.69
N LYS A 75 -5.95 -18.13 -11.73
CA LYS A 75 -5.10 -17.42 -12.69
C LYS A 75 -3.60 -17.65 -12.46
N ASN A 76 -3.17 -17.88 -11.22
CA ASN A 76 -1.77 -18.18 -10.88
C ASN A 76 -1.38 -19.65 -11.12
N LYS A 77 -2.35 -20.55 -11.30
CA LYS A 77 -2.09 -21.98 -11.59
C LYS A 77 -1.91 -22.27 -13.08
N ASN A 78 -2.35 -21.36 -13.95
CA ASN A 78 -2.15 -21.38 -15.39
C ASN A 78 -0.87 -20.65 -15.77
#